data_AF-A0A091BX86-F1
#
_entry.id   AF-A0A091BX86-F1
#
_cell.length_a   1.000
_cell.length_b   1.000
_cell.length_c   1.000
_cell.angle_alpha   90.00
_cell.angle_beta   90.00
_cell.angle_gamma   90.00
#
_symmetry.space_group_name_H-M   'P 1'
#
loop_
_entity.id
_entity.type
_entity.pdbx_description
1 polymer ?
#
loop_
_entity_poly.entity_id
_entity_poly.type
_entity_poly.pdbx_seq_one_letter_code
_entity_poly.pdbx_strand_id
1 'polypeptide(L)' 'MAVEDSFVGIASAKAAGLYTVALKQDYDIDQSKADCQIPSLSALLTIV' A
#
# COMPACT_ATOMS: atom_id res chain seq x y z
N MET A 1 1.50 -8.13 6.79
CA MET A 1 1.33 -7.21 5.66
C MET A 1 0.09 -6.37 5.89
N ALA A 2 0.10 -5.10 5.48
CA ALA A 2 -1.06 -4.21 5.44
C ALA A 2 -1.28 -3.71 4.02
N VAL A 3 -2.54 -3.59 3.61
CA VAL A 3 -2.94 -2.98 2.34
C VAL A 3 -3.54 -1.63 2.68
N GLU A 4 -2.99 -0.57 2.10
CA GLU A 4 -3.32 0.81 2.45
C GLU A 4 -3.57 1.63 1.19
N ASP A 5 -4.35 2.69 1.30
CA ASP A 5 -4.63 3.64 0.22
C ASP A 5 -4.07 5.04 0.50
N SER A 6 -3.76 5.33 1.77
CA SER A 6 -3.34 6.65 2.23
C SER A 6 -1.91 6.69 2.76
N PHE A 7 -1.28 7.86 2.62
CA PHE A 7 0.04 8.14 3.21
C PHE A 7 0.08 7.85 4.72
N VAL A 8 -0.99 8.19 5.46
CA VAL A 8 -1.08 8.01 6.91
C VAL A 8 -1.16 6.53 7.27
N GLY A 9 -1.98 5.76 6.55
CA GLY A 9 -2.07 4.30 6.71
C GLY A 9 -0.74 3.62 6.43
N ILE A 10 -0.09 3.95 5.31
CA ILE A 10 1.24 3.45 4.94
C ILE A 10 2.27 3.75 6.04
N ALA A 11 2.32 4.99 6.54
CA ALA A 11 3.25 5.37 7.60
C ALA A 11 2.99 4.60 8.91
N SER A 12 1.71 4.39 9.26
CA SER A 12 1.30 3.66 10.45
C SER A 12 1.68 2.18 10.37
N ALA A 13 1.41 1.53 9.24
CA ALA A 13 1.77 0.13 9.00
C ALA A 13 3.29 -0.08 9.00
N LYS A 14 4.06 0.84 8.41
CA LYS A 14 5.53 0.80 8.50
C LYS A 14 6.05 0.99 9.92
N ALA A 15 5.46 1.89 10.71
CA ALA A 15 5.83 2.06 12.12
C ALA A 15 5.57 0.80 12.94
N ALA A 16 4.58 -0.02 12.55
CA ALA A 16 4.31 -1.34 13.13
C ALA A 16 5.21 -2.48 12.58
N GLY A 17 6.16 -2.17 11.69
CA GLY A 17 7.05 -3.17 11.09
C GLY A 17 6.36 -4.09 10.06
N LEU A 18 5.23 -3.67 9.50
CA LEU A 18 4.51 -4.46 8.50
C LEU A 18 4.99 -4.12 7.09
N TYR A 19 5.05 -5.15 6.23
CA TYR A 19 5.15 -4.96 4.78
C TYR A 19 3.89 -4.26 4.26
N THR A 20 4.07 -3.22 3.46
CA THR A 20 3.01 -2.32 2.99
C THR A 20 2.76 -2.44 1.50
N VAL A 21 1.50 -2.66 1.13
CA VAL A 21 1.05 -2.66 -0.27
C VAL A 21 0.07 -1.51 -0.46
N ALA A 22 0.41 -0.54 -1.29
CA ALA A 22 -0.50 0.56 -1.61
C ALA A 22 -1.47 0.17 -2.74
N LEU A 23 -2.77 0.28 -2.49
CA LEU A 23 -3.78 0.20 -3.53
C LEU A 23 -3.91 1.56 -4.22
N LYS A 24 -3.58 1.62 -5.51
CA LYS A 24 -3.70 2.84 -6.31
C LYS A 24 -5.11 3.39 -6.29
N GLN A 25 -5.21 4.71 -6.17
CA GLN A 25 -6.44 5.47 -6.17
C GLN A 25 -6.54 6.30 -7.44
N ASP A 26 -7.76 6.66 -7.84
CA ASP A 26 -8.03 7.48 -9.03
C ASP A 26 -7.79 8.98 -8.81
N TYR A 27 -7.21 9.34 -7.66
CA TYR A 27 -6.82 10.71 -7.30
C TYR A 27 -5.35 10.77 -6.89
N ASP A 28 -4.76 11.95 -6.97
CA ASP A 28 -3.35 12.15 -6.64
C ASP A 28 -3.13 12.01 -5.12
N ILE A 29 -2.41 10.98 -4.73
CA ILE A 29 -2.02 10.71 -3.35
C ILE A 29 -0.62 10.10 -3.30
N ASP A 30 0.22 10.62 -2.40
CA ASP A 30 1.57 10.11 -2.22
C ASP A 30 1.55 8.74 -1.53
N GLN A 31 1.77 7.71 -2.34
CA GLN A 31 1.93 6.32 -1.92
C GLN A 31 3.38 5.83 -2.09
N SER A 32 4.33 6.73 -2.35
CA SER A 32 5.73 6.39 -2.67
C SER A 32 6.45 5.63 -1.55
N LYS A 33 5.97 5.78 -0.31
CA LYS A 33 6.52 5.09 0.85
C LYS A 33 6.10 3.63 0.97
N ALA A 34 5.12 3.12 0.22
CA ALA A 34 4.76 1.71 0.31
C ALA A 34 5.85 0.81 -0.29
N ASP A 35 5.95 -0.44 0.19
CA ASP A 35 6.93 -1.41 -0.33
C ASP A 35 6.56 -1.89 -1.74
N CYS A 36 5.26 -1.95 -2.03
CA CYS A 36 4.72 -2.26 -3.34
C CYS A 36 3.47 -1.40 -3.62
N GLN A 37 3.14 -1.18 -4.88
CA GLN A 37 1.91 -0.52 -5.31
C GLN A 37 1.16 -1.42 -6.29
N ILE A 38 -0.15 -1.59 -6.10
CA ILE A 38 -1.01 -2.43 -6.93
C ILE A 38 -2.14 -1.61 -7.55
N PRO A 39 -2.55 -1.93 -8.79
CA PRO A 39 -3.65 -1.22 -9.47
C PRO A 39 -5.04 -1.71 -9.01
N SER A 40 -5.13 -2.90 -8.42
CA SER A 40 -6.39 -3.49 -7.96
C SER A 40 -6.13 -4.52 -6.87
N LEU A 41 -7.14 -4.81 -6.05
CA LEU A 41 -7.00 -5.82 -4.99
C LEU A 41 -6.68 -7.22 -5.52
N SER A 42 -7.15 -7.58 -6.71
CA SER A 42 -6.86 -8.89 -7.31
C SER A 42 -5.36 -9.11 -7.57
N ALA A 43 -4.58 -8.04 -7.75
CA ALA A 43 -3.14 -8.15 -7.94
C ALA A 43 -2.41 -8.68 -6.69
N LEU A 44 -3.00 -8.62 -5.49
CA LEU A 44 -2.44 -9.26 -4.29
C LEU A 44 -2.20 -10.76 -4.45
N LEU A 45 -3.01 -11.43 -5.27
CA LEU A 45 -2.83 -12.87 -5.54
C LEU A 45 -1.52 -13.20 -6.25
N THR A 46 -0.85 -12.19 -6.82
CA THR A 46 0.43 -12.33 -7.54
C THR A 46 1.63 -11.88 -6.72
N ILE A 47 1.39 -11.31 -5.53
CA ILE A 47 2.44 -10.89 -4.59
C ILE A 47 2.63 -12.03 -3.60
N VAL A 48 3.71 -12.81 -3.79
CA VAL A 48 4.12 -13.92 -2.90
C VAL A 48 5.48 -13.62 -2.33
#